data_AF-A0A1G9RJP8-F1
#
_entry.id   AF-A0A1G9RJP8-F1
#
_cell.length_a   1.000
_cell.length_b   1.000
_cell.length_c   1.000
_cell.angle_alpha   90.00
_cell.angle_beta   90.00
_cell.angle_gamma   90.00
#
_symmetry.space_group_name_H-M   'P 1'
#
loop_
_entity.id
_entity.type
_entity.pdbx_description
1 polymer ?
#
loop_
_entity_poly.entity_id
_entity_poly.type
_entity_poly.pdbx_seq_one_letter_code
_entity_poly.pdbx_strand_id
1 'polypeptide(L)'
;MTSVDFESGARAAGAVAFAIELDRGGQIRFTGALEAFGLQRATFDWSGFCDRLGPADHARLDAALGGDRLDLRIRLIGETGSVAYVRLLGRRVTEQRFEGLMTPAGLSGEGALRIREEHALANAVAAGEVIAWYQPIIALATGRLAGFEALARWERPGVGVLAPQDFLAMADDLDLLDRISTEVRASAIADLSLWRTVCEGGSELFVAANATVSELVSPSFPDALLEAVRQAQLPAGAFKLEIAETEIMRDPDLAAGVMARLSAGGIALALDDFGTGYSSLARLEMLPFDVVKIDRYFVRAMAANESAGTVVQSVIQLARHFGMKIVAEGIESAESGDGLRAMGCDFGQGYRYAGALAPDQALLAVRHGLEGRFLPPA
;
A
#
# COMPACT_ATOMS: atom_id res chain seq x y z
N MET A 1 -13.05 31.23 27.89
CA MET A 1 -13.97 31.35 26.75
C MET A 1 -15.38 31.36 27.29
N THR A 2 -16.15 32.42 27.05
CA THR A 2 -17.56 32.44 27.45
C THR A 2 -18.38 31.50 26.56
N SER A 3 -19.55 31.03 27.00
CA SER A 3 -20.42 30.17 26.18
C SER A 3 -20.83 30.85 24.86
N VAL A 4 -20.86 32.18 24.83
CA VAL A 4 -21.17 33.02 23.67
C VAL A 4 -20.02 33.04 22.64
N ASP A 5 -18.76 33.06 23.08
CA ASP A 5 -17.59 33.00 22.18
C ASP A 5 -17.43 31.61 21.54
N PHE A 6 -17.80 30.56 22.27
CA PHE A 6 -17.79 29.18 21.78
C PHE A 6 -18.89 28.92 20.74
N GLU A 7 -20.12 29.41 20.98
CA GLU A 7 -21.21 29.32 20.01
C GLU A 7 -20.95 30.13 18.73
N SER A 8 -20.29 31.28 18.85
CA SER A 8 -19.86 32.12 17.73
C SER A 8 -18.81 31.41 16.87
N GLY A 9 -17.79 30.82 17.51
CA GLY A 9 -16.75 30.02 16.82
C GLY A 9 -17.28 28.73 16.19
N ALA A 10 -18.22 28.04 16.86
CA ALA A 10 -18.86 26.83 16.34
C ALA A 10 -19.75 27.13 15.11
N ARG A 11 -20.51 28.23 15.12
CA ARG A 11 -21.31 28.67 13.96
C ARG A 11 -20.43 29.07 12.76
N ALA A 12 -19.32 29.76 13.01
CA ALA A 12 -18.38 30.15 11.95
C ALA A 12 -17.67 28.94 11.29
N ALA A 13 -17.47 27.84 12.03
CA ALA A 13 -16.88 26.60 11.54
C ALA A 13 -17.89 25.61 10.92
N GLY A 14 -19.17 26.01 10.79
CA GLY A 14 -20.28 25.13 10.36
C GLY A 14 -20.43 23.87 11.22
N ALA A 15 -20.05 23.97 12.50
CA ALA A 15 -20.13 22.88 13.46
C ALA A 15 -21.56 22.76 14.03
N VAL A 16 -21.96 21.53 14.31
CA VAL A 16 -23.17 21.18 15.04
C VAL A 16 -22.76 20.68 16.41
N ALA A 17 -23.34 21.20 17.48
CA ALA A 17 -23.12 20.64 18.81
C ALA A 17 -23.85 19.31 18.94
N PHE A 18 -23.26 18.33 19.63
CA PHE A 18 -23.93 17.09 19.99
C PHE A 18 -23.83 16.82 21.50
N ALA A 19 -24.83 16.11 22.01
CA ALA A 19 -24.82 15.50 23.33
C ALA A 19 -25.28 14.04 23.22
N ILE A 20 -24.51 13.12 23.80
CA ILE A 20 -24.83 11.69 23.85
C ILE A 20 -25.11 11.32 25.29
N GLU A 21 -26.29 10.76 25.56
CA GLU A 21 -26.64 10.10 26.81
C GLU A 21 -26.41 8.58 26.66
N LEU A 22 -25.66 7.96 27.57
CA LEU A 22 -25.24 6.55 27.52
C LEU A 22 -26.11 5.62 28.41
N ASP A 23 -27.21 6.13 28.93
CA ASP A 23 -28.12 5.39 29.82
C ASP A 23 -29.05 4.41 29.06
N ARG A 24 -29.91 3.69 29.79
CA ARG A 24 -30.88 2.76 29.17
C ARG A 24 -31.92 3.54 28.38
N GLY A 25 -31.77 3.53 27.05
CA GLY A 25 -32.55 4.35 26.12
C GLY A 25 -31.78 5.53 25.53
N GLY A 26 -30.44 5.52 25.68
CA GLY A 26 -29.51 6.55 25.27
C GLY A 26 -29.84 7.20 23.93
N GLN A 27 -29.76 8.53 23.92
CA GLN A 27 -30.07 9.36 22.77
C GLN A 27 -28.87 10.23 22.42
N ILE A 28 -28.69 10.45 21.13
CA ILE A 28 -27.85 11.54 20.63
C ILE A 28 -28.74 12.69 20.20
N ARG A 29 -28.42 13.88 20.71
CA ARG A 29 -29.07 15.14 20.34
C ARG A 29 -28.08 16.05 19.66
N PHE A 30 -28.50 16.64 18.56
CA PHE A 30 -27.75 17.63 17.80
C PHE A 30 -28.39 19.02 17.93
N THR A 31 -27.58 20.07 17.94
CA THR A 31 -28.02 21.46 17.98
C THR A 31 -27.19 22.27 16.96
N GLY A 32 -27.85 22.80 15.92
CA GLY A 32 -27.19 23.54 14.84
C GLY A 32 -27.88 23.32 13.49
N ALA A 33 -27.20 23.71 12.41
CA ALA A 33 -27.66 23.48 11.03
C ALA A 33 -27.33 22.04 10.60
N LEU A 34 -28.32 21.15 10.65
CA LEU A 34 -28.17 19.71 10.43
C LEU A 34 -28.24 19.31 8.97
N GLU A 35 -28.82 20.17 8.14
CA GLU A 35 -29.02 19.95 6.71
C GLU A 35 -27.68 19.76 5.99
N ALA A 36 -26.63 20.43 6.47
CA ALA A 36 -25.26 20.30 5.98
C ALA A 36 -24.66 18.89 6.18
N PHE A 37 -25.27 18.08 7.06
CA PHE A 37 -24.87 16.73 7.39
C PHE A 37 -25.86 15.67 6.88
N GLY A 38 -26.86 16.08 6.08
CA GLY A 38 -27.90 15.20 5.58
C GLY A 38 -28.87 14.69 6.64
N LEU A 39 -28.89 15.30 7.83
CA LEU A 39 -29.83 14.97 8.91
C LEU A 39 -31.01 15.96 8.88
N GLN A 40 -32.24 15.46 9.01
CA GLN A 40 -33.44 16.29 9.12
C GLN A 40 -33.96 16.32 10.56
N ARG A 41 -33.64 15.29 11.34
CA ARG A 41 -33.99 15.19 12.76
C ARG A 41 -32.80 15.53 13.65
N ALA A 42 -33.08 16.22 14.74
CA ALA A 42 -32.09 16.63 15.73
C ALA A 42 -31.84 15.60 16.83
N THR A 43 -32.68 14.56 16.95
CA THR A 43 -32.57 13.58 18.02
C THR A 43 -32.75 12.18 17.44
N PHE A 44 -31.86 11.28 17.84
CA PHE A 44 -31.91 9.86 17.51
C PHE A 44 -31.77 9.06 18.80
N ASP A 45 -32.45 7.91 18.87
CA ASP A 45 -32.06 6.88 19.82
C ASP A 45 -30.72 6.25 19.37
N TRP A 46 -30.03 5.57 20.28
CA TRP A 46 -28.70 5.05 19.99
C TRP A 46 -28.69 4.10 18.80
N SER A 47 -29.65 3.16 18.76
CA SER A 47 -29.79 2.21 17.64
C SER A 47 -30.04 2.95 16.32
N GLY A 48 -30.99 3.89 16.30
CA GLY A 48 -31.33 4.65 15.11
C GLY A 48 -30.28 5.68 14.71
N PHE A 49 -29.30 6.01 15.57
CA PHE A 49 -28.10 6.73 15.16
C PHE A 49 -27.04 5.80 14.57
N CYS A 50 -26.80 4.64 15.19
CA CYS A 50 -25.87 3.64 14.67
C CYS A 50 -26.27 3.14 13.28
N ASP A 51 -27.56 2.96 13.00
CA ASP A 51 -28.05 2.61 11.65
C ASP A 51 -27.71 3.65 10.56
N ARG A 52 -27.26 4.83 10.99
CA ARG A 52 -26.84 5.95 10.14
C ARG A 52 -25.33 6.04 10.06
N LEU A 53 -24.59 5.08 10.60
CA LEU A 53 -23.14 5.03 10.49
C LEU A 53 -22.72 4.02 9.43
N GLY A 54 -21.52 4.20 8.89
CA GLY A 54 -20.89 3.14 8.10
C GLY A 54 -20.65 1.90 8.97
N PRO A 55 -20.81 0.66 8.47
CA PRO A 55 -20.69 -0.55 9.29
C PRO A 55 -19.39 -0.66 10.10
N ALA A 56 -18.27 -0.23 9.54
CA ALA A 56 -16.98 -0.25 10.24
C ALA A 56 -16.81 0.89 11.28
N ASP A 57 -17.64 1.93 11.23
CA ASP A 57 -17.59 3.04 12.18
C ASP A 57 -18.35 2.76 13.48
N HIS A 58 -19.19 1.71 13.51
CA HIS A 58 -19.92 1.30 14.73
C HIS A 58 -18.94 0.89 15.83
N ALA A 59 -18.06 -0.08 15.53
CA ALA A 59 -17.08 -0.57 16.48
C ALA A 59 -16.07 0.50 16.91
N ARG A 60 -15.74 1.43 16.00
CA ARG A 60 -14.83 2.55 16.28
C ARG A 60 -15.45 3.58 17.22
N LEU A 61 -16.73 3.90 17.02
CA LEU A 61 -17.46 4.81 17.90
C LEU A 61 -17.64 4.21 19.29
N ASP A 62 -18.01 2.94 19.37
CA ASP A 62 -18.14 2.23 20.65
C ASP A 62 -16.81 2.20 21.41
N ALA A 63 -15.70 1.89 20.73
CA ALA A 63 -14.37 1.93 21.33
C ALA A 63 -13.99 3.34 21.82
N ALA A 64 -14.29 4.37 21.02
CA ALA A 64 -13.97 5.76 21.37
C ALA A 64 -14.81 6.26 22.56
N LEU A 65 -16.06 5.83 22.68
CA LEU A 65 -16.92 6.13 23.82
C LEU A 65 -16.52 5.39 25.11
N GLY A 66 -15.56 4.48 25.06
CA GLY A 66 -14.93 3.89 26.25
C GLY A 66 -13.94 4.82 26.96
N GLY A 67 -13.45 5.88 26.28
CA GLY A 67 -12.47 6.82 26.83
C GLY A 67 -13.07 8.09 27.46
N ASP A 68 -12.24 9.07 27.78
CA ASP A 68 -12.66 10.40 28.28
C ASP A 68 -12.77 11.46 27.19
N ARG A 69 -12.19 11.18 26.02
CA ARG A 69 -12.13 12.10 24.87
C ARG A 69 -12.60 11.38 23.63
N LEU A 70 -13.38 12.09 22.83
CA LEU A 70 -13.85 11.64 21.52
C LEU A 70 -13.18 12.51 20.47
N ASP A 71 -12.36 11.91 19.63
CA ASP A 71 -11.84 12.52 18.41
C ASP A 71 -11.89 11.46 17.32
N LEU A 72 -13.04 11.39 16.67
CA LEU A 72 -13.33 10.31 15.73
C LEU A 72 -13.90 10.86 14.44
N ARG A 73 -13.39 10.34 13.33
CA ARG A 73 -13.97 10.56 12.00
C ARG A 73 -14.87 9.37 11.68
N ILE A 74 -16.13 9.63 11.35
CA ILE A 74 -17.13 8.62 11.02
C ILE A 74 -17.87 9.00 9.75
N ARG A 75 -18.34 7.98 9.03
CA ARG A 75 -19.29 8.14 7.94
C ARG A 75 -20.70 8.21 8.51
N LEU A 76 -21.42 9.26 8.18
CA LEU A 76 -22.80 9.51 8.54
C LEU A 76 -23.69 9.41 7.30
N ILE A 77 -24.59 8.46 7.26
CA ILE A 77 -25.59 8.23 6.22
C ILE A 77 -26.76 9.16 6.53
N GLY A 78 -26.98 10.17 5.69
CA GLY A 78 -28.08 11.12 5.73
C GLY A 78 -29.44 10.49 5.43
N GLU A 79 -30.55 11.17 5.78
CA GLU A 79 -31.93 10.61 5.71
C GLU A 79 -32.36 10.33 4.27
N THR A 80 -31.71 11.00 3.31
CA THR A 80 -31.87 10.81 1.88
C THR A 80 -30.90 9.78 1.28
N GLY A 81 -30.12 9.09 2.11
CA GLY A 81 -29.11 8.11 1.70
C GLY A 81 -27.75 8.69 1.32
N SER A 82 -27.56 10.02 1.40
CA SER A 82 -26.26 10.67 1.13
C SER A 82 -25.26 10.38 2.24
N VAL A 83 -24.03 9.97 1.92
CA VAL A 83 -22.99 9.77 2.94
C VAL A 83 -22.21 11.07 3.18
N ALA A 84 -22.10 11.47 4.44
CA ALA A 84 -21.35 12.64 4.90
C ALA A 84 -20.25 12.19 5.87
N TYR A 85 -19.02 12.62 5.64
CA TYR A 85 -17.93 12.38 6.59
C TYR A 85 -17.92 13.48 7.63
N VAL A 86 -17.96 13.07 8.90
CA VAL A 86 -18.02 14.00 10.03
C VAL A 86 -16.93 13.68 11.02
N ARG A 87 -16.41 14.72 11.68
CA ARG A 87 -15.50 14.57 12.81
C ARG A 87 -16.25 14.93 14.08
N LEU A 88 -16.37 13.95 14.98
CA LEU A 88 -16.86 14.12 16.33
C LEU A 88 -15.70 14.49 17.24
N LEU A 89 -15.74 15.71 17.77
CA LEU A 89 -14.80 16.23 18.77
C LEU A 89 -15.56 16.45 20.06
N GLY A 90 -15.35 15.59 21.05
CA GLY A 90 -16.08 15.63 22.30
C GLY A 90 -15.25 15.24 23.51
N ARG A 91 -15.87 15.43 24.67
CA ARG A 91 -15.34 14.97 25.95
C ARG A 91 -16.45 14.39 26.79
N ARG A 92 -16.07 13.49 27.69
CA ARG A 92 -16.97 13.01 28.73
C ARG A 92 -17.21 14.14 29.73
N VAL A 93 -18.49 14.43 30.01
CA VAL A 93 -18.92 15.45 30.97
C VAL A 93 -19.38 14.79 32.27
N THR A 94 -20.04 13.64 32.18
CA THR A 94 -20.35 12.74 33.31
C THR A 94 -20.15 11.29 32.87
N GLU A 95 -20.20 10.33 33.80
CA GLU A 95 -20.09 8.90 33.45
C GLU A 95 -21.05 8.47 32.34
N GLN A 96 -22.22 9.12 32.25
CA GLN A 96 -23.28 8.78 31.30
C GLN A 96 -23.45 9.81 30.18
N ARG A 97 -22.58 10.82 30.06
CA ARG A 97 -22.80 11.92 29.11
C ARG A 97 -21.54 12.38 28.40
N PHE A 98 -21.61 12.43 27.07
CA PHE A 98 -20.63 13.12 26.23
C PHE A 98 -21.22 14.38 25.63
N GLU A 99 -20.40 15.42 25.51
CA GLU A 99 -20.73 16.62 24.76
C GLU A 99 -19.58 16.99 23.83
N GLY A 100 -19.92 17.52 22.67
CA GLY A 100 -18.93 17.85 21.67
C GLY A 100 -19.48 18.60 20.47
N LEU A 101 -18.63 18.71 19.47
CA LEU A 101 -18.91 19.29 18.18
C LEU A 101 -18.77 18.22 17.11
N MET A 102 -19.81 18.10 16.30
CA MET A 102 -19.78 17.45 15.01
C MET A 102 -19.43 18.52 13.99
N THR A 103 -18.24 18.43 13.45
CA THR A 103 -17.80 19.29 12.35
C THR A 103 -17.88 18.49 11.06
N PRO A 104 -18.19 19.11 9.91
CA PRO A 104 -17.95 18.43 8.66
C PRO A 104 -16.47 18.09 8.64
N ALA A 105 -16.14 16.85 8.30
CA ALA A 105 -14.75 16.54 8.00
C ALA A 105 -14.44 17.24 6.66
N GLY A 106 -14.19 18.56 6.69
CA GLY A 106 -13.85 19.31 5.49
C GLY A 106 -14.53 20.66 5.22
N LEU A 107 -14.81 21.50 6.23
CA LEU A 107 -15.14 22.93 5.97
C LEU A 107 -13.91 23.83 5.77
N SER A 108 -12.75 23.25 5.44
CA SER A 108 -11.72 23.92 4.64
C SER A 108 -11.76 23.32 3.23
N GLY A 109 -11.39 24.09 2.20
CA GLY A 109 -11.36 23.63 0.79
C GLY A 109 -10.59 22.31 0.57
N GLU A 110 -9.76 21.91 1.52
CA GLU A 110 -8.99 20.67 1.57
C GLU A 110 -9.83 19.41 1.84
N GLY A 111 -10.93 19.48 2.61
CA GLY A 111 -11.70 18.26 2.94
C GLY A 111 -12.75 17.88 1.89
N ALA A 112 -13.36 18.86 1.22
CA ALA A 112 -14.17 18.58 0.03
C ALA A 112 -13.32 18.04 -1.14
N LEU A 113 -12.06 18.47 -1.23
CA LEU A 113 -11.08 17.90 -2.16
C LEU A 113 -10.79 16.44 -1.80
N ARG A 114 -10.54 16.14 -0.52
CA ARG A 114 -10.26 14.78 -0.05
C ARG A 114 -11.41 13.79 -0.31
N ILE A 115 -12.67 14.17 -0.05
CA ILE A 115 -13.82 13.30 -0.34
C ILE A 115 -13.94 13.01 -1.84
N ARG A 116 -13.68 14.01 -2.69
CA ARG A 116 -13.67 13.81 -4.15
C ARG A 116 -12.54 12.88 -4.56
N GLU A 117 -11.39 12.95 -3.90
CA GLU A 117 -10.25 12.07 -4.17
C GLU A 117 -10.51 10.64 -3.69
N GLU A 118 -11.12 10.46 -2.52
CA GLU A 118 -11.52 9.14 -1.99
C GLU A 118 -12.54 8.46 -2.91
N HIS A 119 -13.58 9.19 -3.34
CA HIS A 119 -14.54 8.68 -4.33
C HIS A 119 -13.89 8.41 -5.69
N ALA A 120 -13.00 9.28 -6.14
CA ALA A 120 -12.29 9.08 -7.40
C ALA A 120 -11.42 7.82 -7.34
N LEU A 121 -10.71 7.58 -6.23
CA LEU A 121 -9.88 6.40 -6.04
C LEU A 121 -10.72 5.12 -6.00
N ALA A 122 -11.82 5.11 -5.24
CA ALA A 122 -12.72 3.96 -5.18
C ALA A 122 -13.32 3.61 -6.56
N ASN A 123 -13.71 4.62 -7.34
CA ASN A 123 -14.20 4.44 -8.70
C ASN A 123 -13.08 3.97 -9.65
N ALA A 124 -11.90 4.54 -9.55
CA ALA A 124 -10.73 4.18 -10.36
C ALA A 124 -10.32 2.72 -10.16
N VAL A 125 -10.27 2.26 -8.91
CA VAL A 125 -10.01 0.85 -8.59
C VAL A 125 -11.10 -0.06 -9.17
N ALA A 126 -12.37 0.34 -9.10
CA ALA A 126 -13.46 -0.43 -9.70
C ALA A 126 -13.46 -0.44 -11.24
N ALA A 127 -12.89 0.60 -11.86
CA ALA A 127 -12.77 0.75 -13.30
C ALA A 127 -11.47 0.18 -13.89
N GLY A 128 -10.54 -0.32 -13.06
CA GLY A 128 -9.23 -0.81 -13.49
C GLY A 128 -8.25 0.30 -13.90
N GLU A 129 -8.43 1.52 -13.38
CA GLU A 129 -7.57 2.69 -13.67
C GLU A 129 -6.32 2.75 -12.77
N VAL A 130 -6.20 1.82 -11.81
CA VAL A 130 -4.97 1.59 -11.04
C VAL A 130 -4.25 0.40 -11.67
N ILE A 131 -3.20 0.70 -12.43
CA ILE A 131 -2.49 -0.28 -13.25
C ILE A 131 -1.05 -0.48 -12.79
N ALA A 132 -0.42 -1.54 -13.28
CA ALA A 132 1.01 -1.79 -13.07
C ALA A 132 1.86 -0.91 -14.00
N TRP A 133 2.82 -0.20 -13.42
CA TRP A 133 3.98 0.31 -14.14
C TRP A 133 5.22 -0.44 -13.69
N TYR A 134 6.25 -0.47 -14.52
CA TYR A 134 7.32 -1.45 -14.41
C TYR A 134 8.67 -0.79 -14.23
N GLN A 135 9.27 -0.93 -13.05
CA GLN A 135 10.63 -0.46 -12.82
C GLN A 135 11.64 -1.53 -13.26
N PRO A 136 12.59 -1.23 -14.16
CA PRO A 136 13.55 -2.23 -14.63
C PRO A 136 14.49 -2.74 -13.54
N ILE A 137 14.68 -4.05 -13.51
CA ILE A 137 15.70 -4.74 -12.72
C ILE A 137 16.77 -5.27 -13.67
N ILE A 138 18.01 -4.82 -13.46
CA ILE A 138 19.14 -5.06 -14.38
C ILE A 138 20.10 -6.08 -13.78
N ALA A 139 20.49 -7.07 -14.56
CA ALA A 139 21.59 -7.97 -14.20
C ALA A 139 22.90 -7.17 -14.22
N LEU A 140 23.49 -6.92 -13.05
CA LEU A 140 24.64 -6.03 -12.91
C LEU A 140 25.86 -6.57 -13.66
N ALA A 141 26.02 -7.89 -13.74
CA ALA A 141 27.14 -8.52 -14.43
C ALA A 141 27.16 -8.25 -15.95
N THR A 142 25.98 -8.12 -16.58
CA THR A 142 25.84 -8.02 -18.04
C THR A 142 25.29 -6.68 -18.51
N GLY A 143 24.69 -5.90 -17.61
CA GLY A 143 23.98 -4.66 -17.95
C GLY A 143 22.68 -4.91 -18.73
N ARG A 144 22.16 -6.15 -18.72
CA ARG A 144 20.93 -6.54 -19.42
C ARG A 144 19.71 -6.48 -18.51
N LEU A 145 18.56 -6.18 -19.09
CA LEU A 145 17.27 -6.30 -18.43
C LEU A 145 17.04 -7.76 -17.99
N ALA A 146 16.82 -7.96 -16.69
CA ALA A 146 16.51 -9.26 -16.10
C ALA A 146 15.04 -9.42 -15.76
N GLY A 147 14.37 -8.32 -15.41
CA GLY A 147 12.96 -8.33 -15.03
C GLY A 147 12.47 -6.93 -14.68
N PHE A 148 11.30 -6.88 -14.05
CA PHE A 148 10.72 -5.65 -13.54
C PHE A 148 10.12 -5.82 -12.16
N GLU A 149 10.05 -4.73 -11.40
CA GLU A 149 9.13 -4.58 -10.28
C GLU A 149 7.86 -3.89 -10.77
N ALA A 150 6.70 -4.51 -10.54
CA ALA A 150 5.39 -3.95 -10.83
C ALA A 150 4.94 -3.06 -9.67
N LEU A 151 4.82 -1.77 -9.97
CA LEU A 151 4.47 -0.72 -9.04
C LEU A 151 3.12 -0.13 -9.43
N ALA A 152 2.22 -0.02 -8.45
CA ALA A 152 0.91 0.60 -8.69
C ALA A 152 1.07 2.03 -9.20
N ARG A 153 0.28 2.40 -10.21
CA ARG A 153 0.11 3.78 -10.66
C ARG A 153 -1.36 4.03 -10.90
N TRP A 154 -1.83 5.16 -10.42
CA TRP A 154 -3.19 5.60 -10.68
C TRP A 154 -3.18 6.60 -11.83
N GLU A 155 -3.67 6.17 -13.00
CA GLU A 155 -3.83 7.04 -14.15
C GLU A 155 -5.13 7.84 -14.01
N ARG A 156 -5.03 9.05 -13.44
CA ARG A 156 -6.21 9.86 -13.15
C ARG A 156 -6.52 10.80 -14.33
N PRO A 157 -7.68 10.67 -15.00
CA PRO A 157 -8.04 11.54 -16.10
C PRO A 157 -8.03 13.02 -15.71
N GLY A 158 -7.35 13.84 -16.50
CA GLY A 158 -7.24 15.29 -16.27
C GLY A 158 -6.27 15.73 -15.16
N VAL A 159 -5.66 14.80 -14.43
CA VAL A 159 -4.64 15.10 -13.41
C VAL A 159 -3.27 14.56 -13.83
N GLY A 160 -3.23 13.37 -14.40
CA GLY A 160 -2.00 12.68 -14.78
C GLY A 160 -1.79 11.41 -13.93
N VAL A 161 -0.56 10.91 -13.94
CA VAL A 161 -0.20 9.65 -13.29
C VAL A 161 0.24 9.92 -11.86
N LEU A 162 -0.43 9.31 -10.90
CA LEU A 162 -0.11 9.40 -9.47
C LEU A 162 0.69 8.19 -9.01
N ALA A 163 1.69 8.43 -8.16
CA ALA A 163 2.56 7.40 -7.62
C ALA A 163 2.00 6.84 -6.29
N PRO A 164 2.43 5.65 -5.84
CA PRO A 164 1.90 4.99 -4.65
C PRO A 164 1.86 5.88 -3.41
N GLN A 165 2.90 6.69 -3.19
CA GLN A 165 2.96 7.61 -2.05
C GLN A 165 1.84 8.66 -2.02
N ASP A 166 1.21 8.93 -3.17
CA ASP A 166 0.16 9.95 -3.30
C ASP A 166 -1.24 9.39 -2.98
N PHE A 167 -1.45 8.07 -3.08
CA PHE A 167 -2.79 7.48 -2.92
C PHE A 167 -2.88 6.22 -2.06
N LEU A 168 -1.80 5.48 -1.78
CA LEU A 168 -1.88 4.23 -1.01
C LEU A 168 -2.33 4.44 0.43
N ALA A 169 -1.93 5.55 1.08
CA ALA A 169 -2.43 5.88 2.42
C ALA A 169 -3.96 6.10 2.43
N MET A 170 -4.49 6.70 1.36
CA MET A 170 -5.95 6.85 1.18
C MET A 170 -6.61 5.52 0.84
N ALA A 171 -5.95 4.67 0.05
CA ALA A 171 -6.44 3.33 -0.25
C ALA A 171 -6.55 2.46 1.01
N ASP A 172 -5.58 2.56 1.93
CA ASP A 172 -5.58 1.87 3.23
C ASP A 172 -6.76 2.33 4.09
N ASP A 173 -6.96 3.66 4.23
CA ASP A 173 -8.12 4.24 4.92
C ASP A 173 -9.48 3.77 4.34
N LEU A 174 -9.51 3.32 3.08
CA LEU A 174 -10.70 2.87 2.34
C LEU A 174 -10.79 1.35 2.20
N ASP A 175 -9.88 0.57 2.80
CA ASP A 175 -9.79 -0.90 2.67
C ASP A 175 -9.67 -1.36 1.18
N LEU A 176 -8.94 -0.59 0.36
CA LEU A 176 -8.77 -0.86 -1.08
C LEU A 176 -7.42 -1.51 -1.44
N LEU A 177 -6.50 -1.69 -0.49
CA LEU A 177 -5.15 -2.20 -0.76
C LEU A 177 -5.16 -3.58 -1.44
N ASP A 178 -5.93 -4.54 -0.92
CA ASP A 178 -6.01 -5.90 -1.47
C ASP A 178 -6.58 -5.90 -2.91
N ARG A 179 -7.55 -5.02 -3.18
CA ARG A 179 -8.12 -4.86 -4.53
C ARG A 179 -7.08 -4.30 -5.48
N ILE A 180 -6.40 -3.23 -5.09
CA ILE A 180 -5.31 -2.63 -5.88
C ILE A 180 -4.22 -3.67 -6.15
N SER A 181 -3.78 -4.38 -5.12
CA SER A 181 -2.74 -5.41 -5.22
C SER A 181 -3.15 -6.53 -6.19
N THR A 182 -4.41 -6.95 -6.13
CA THR A 182 -4.98 -7.93 -7.06
C THR A 182 -4.97 -7.44 -8.51
N GLU A 183 -5.42 -6.23 -8.78
CA GLU A 183 -5.45 -5.66 -10.15
C GLU A 183 -4.04 -5.44 -10.72
N VAL A 184 -3.12 -4.93 -9.90
CA VAL A 184 -1.71 -4.70 -10.27
C VAL A 184 -1.04 -6.03 -10.60
N ARG A 185 -1.25 -7.08 -9.79
CA ARG A 185 -0.69 -8.42 -10.09
C ARG A 185 -1.33 -9.08 -11.29
N ALA A 186 -2.64 -8.95 -11.49
CA ALA A 186 -3.30 -9.46 -12.68
C ALA A 186 -2.70 -8.84 -13.96
N SER A 187 -2.50 -7.52 -13.94
CA SER A 187 -1.84 -6.78 -15.02
C SER A 187 -0.40 -7.27 -15.24
N ALA A 188 0.38 -7.38 -14.16
CA ALA A 188 1.77 -7.85 -14.19
C ALA A 188 1.93 -9.27 -14.75
N ILE A 189 1.03 -10.19 -14.36
CA ILE A 189 1.02 -11.57 -14.84
C ILE A 189 0.70 -11.61 -16.34
N ALA A 190 -0.30 -10.85 -16.79
CA ALA A 190 -0.70 -10.78 -18.19
C ALA A 190 0.41 -10.17 -19.07
N ASP A 191 0.99 -9.05 -18.64
CA ASP A 191 2.07 -8.38 -19.36
C ASP A 191 3.33 -9.24 -19.42
N LEU A 192 3.72 -9.89 -18.32
CA LEU A 192 4.84 -10.81 -18.32
C LEU A 192 4.64 -11.96 -19.31
N SER A 193 3.45 -12.57 -19.32
CA SER A 193 3.13 -13.66 -20.27
C SER A 193 3.23 -13.17 -21.72
N LEU A 194 2.70 -11.99 -22.01
CA LEU A 194 2.82 -11.36 -23.32
C LEU A 194 4.30 -11.14 -23.69
N TRP A 195 5.10 -10.52 -22.82
CA TRP A 195 6.49 -10.19 -23.14
C TRP A 195 7.35 -11.43 -23.38
N ARG A 196 7.15 -12.47 -22.58
CA ARG A 196 7.85 -13.76 -22.72
C ARG A 196 7.49 -14.48 -24.02
N THR A 197 6.31 -14.25 -24.57
CA THR A 197 5.84 -14.91 -25.81
C THR A 197 6.20 -14.13 -27.07
N VAL A 198 6.18 -12.79 -27.03
CA VAL A 198 6.34 -11.95 -28.23
C VAL A 198 7.73 -11.33 -28.40
N CYS A 199 8.60 -11.38 -27.39
CA CYS A 199 9.94 -10.78 -27.46
C CYS A 199 11.03 -11.85 -27.50
N GLU A 200 11.97 -11.70 -28.44
CA GLU A 200 13.21 -12.48 -28.46
C GLU A 200 14.01 -12.22 -27.17
N GLY A 201 14.56 -13.26 -26.55
CA GLY A 201 15.24 -13.18 -25.25
C GLY A 201 14.32 -13.00 -24.04
N GLY A 202 12.99 -12.85 -24.25
CA GLY A 202 12.02 -12.67 -23.19
C GLY A 202 11.83 -13.89 -22.28
N SER A 203 12.32 -15.09 -22.66
CA SER A 203 12.09 -16.35 -21.94
C SER A 203 12.70 -16.42 -20.54
N GLU A 204 13.61 -15.54 -20.17
CA GLU A 204 14.18 -15.50 -18.80
C GLU A 204 13.67 -14.30 -17.99
N LEU A 205 12.78 -13.49 -18.58
CA LEU A 205 12.25 -12.31 -17.92
C LEU A 205 11.36 -12.69 -16.73
N PHE A 206 11.53 -11.99 -15.62
CA PHE A 206 10.64 -12.09 -14.47
C PHE A 206 9.92 -10.76 -14.18
N VAL A 207 8.80 -10.83 -13.47
CA VAL A 207 8.17 -9.67 -12.84
C VAL A 207 7.95 -9.95 -11.37
N ALA A 208 8.27 -8.99 -10.53
CA ALA A 208 8.01 -8.99 -9.10
C ALA A 208 6.85 -8.05 -8.77
N ALA A 209 6.05 -8.38 -7.75
CA ALA A 209 4.99 -7.51 -7.26
C ALA A 209 4.85 -7.65 -5.75
N ASN A 210 4.43 -6.56 -5.10
CA ASN A 210 4.28 -6.50 -3.66
C ASN A 210 3.10 -7.35 -3.14
N ALA A 211 3.30 -8.00 -2.01
CA ALA A 211 2.24 -8.58 -1.19
C ALA A 211 1.60 -7.50 -0.32
N THR A 212 0.45 -7.83 0.26
CA THR A 212 -0.11 -7.11 1.39
C THR A 212 -0.11 -8.00 2.63
N VAL A 213 -0.14 -7.37 3.78
CA VAL A 213 -0.29 -8.03 5.08
C VAL A 213 -1.50 -8.98 5.14
N SER A 214 -2.65 -8.55 4.61
CA SER A 214 -3.92 -9.30 4.59
C SER A 214 -3.80 -10.59 3.77
N GLU A 215 -3.03 -10.54 2.68
CA GLU A 215 -2.81 -11.69 1.81
C GLU A 215 -1.94 -12.75 2.47
N LEU A 216 -0.93 -12.35 3.23
CA LEU A 216 -0.04 -13.27 3.95
C LEU A 216 -0.73 -14.01 5.10
N VAL A 217 -1.85 -13.50 5.59
CA VAL A 217 -2.68 -14.17 6.59
C VAL A 217 -3.93 -14.82 6.00
N SER A 218 -4.10 -14.76 4.68
CA SER A 218 -5.25 -15.31 3.96
C SER A 218 -4.96 -16.71 3.41
N PRO A 219 -5.63 -17.78 3.90
CA PRO A 219 -5.40 -19.14 3.42
C PRO A 219 -5.78 -19.37 1.96
N SER A 220 -6.66 -18.53 1.38
CA SER A 220 -7.10 -18.64 -0.01
C SER A 220 -6.20 -17.91 -1.01
N PHE A 221 -5.34 -17.01 -0.54
CA PHE A 221 -4.46 -16.23 -1.40
C PHE A 221 -3.50 -17.09 -2.24
N PRO A 222 -2.81 -18.10 -1.70
CA PRO A 222 -1.96 -18.98 -2.50
C PRO A 222 -2.67 -19.60 -3.70
N ASP A 223 -3.89 -20.12 -3.50
CA ASP A 223 -4.61 -20.82 -4.57
C ASP A 223 -5.00 -19.86 -5.69
N ALA A 224 -5.43 -18.64 -5.35
CA ALA A 224 -5.76 -17.61 -6.33
C ALA A 224 -4.54 -17.18 -7.16
N LEU A 225 -3.40 -16.93 -6.50
CA LEU A 225 -2.18 -16.50 -7.19
C LEU A 225 -1.60 -17.61 -8.08
N LEU A 226 -1.53 -18.84 -7.56
CA LEU A 226 -1.03 -20.00 -8.31
C LEU A 226 -1.88 -20.27 -9.54
N GLU A 227 -3.22 -20.17 -9.41
CA GLU A 227 -4.12 -20.33 -10.54
C GLU A 227 -3.91 -19.26 -11.61
N ALA A 228 -3.77 -17.99 -11.23
CA ALA A 228 -3.52 -16.89 -12.17
C ALA A 228 -2.21 -17.09 -12.96
N VAL A 229 -1.12 -17.43 -12.26
CA VAL A 229 0.20 -17.68 -12.88
C VAL A 229 0.14 -18.91 -13.80
N ARG A 230 -0.56 -19.97 -13.39
CA ARG A 230 -0.77 -21.18 -14.20
C ARG A 230 -1.58 -20.90 -15.46
N GLN A 231 -2.66 -20.12 -15.37
CA GLN A 231 -3.48 -19.73 -16.51
C GLN A 231 -2.70 -18.89 -17.53
N ALA A 232 -1.79 -18.05 -17.04
CA ALA A 232 -0.89 -17.26 -17.87
C ALA A 232 0.31 -18.05 -18.43
N GLN A 233 0.40 -19.35 -18.13
CA GLN A 233 1.45 -20.27 -18.59
C GLN A 233 2.87 -19.80 -18.25
N LEU A 234 3.03 -19.11 -17.12
CA LEU A 234 4.32 -18.66 -16.65
C LEU A 234 5.09 -19.83 -16.01
N PRO A 235 6.38 -20.02 -16.32
CA PRO A 235 7.19 -21.04 -15.64
C PRO A 235 7.50 -20.62 -14.20
N ALA A 236 7.89 -21.61 -13.40
CA ALA A 236 8.31 -21.37 -12.02
C ALA A 236 9.42 -20.31 -11.95
N GLY A 237 9.31 -19.40 -10.97
CA GLY A 237 10.25 -18.29 -10.75
C GLY A 237 10.08 -17.09 -11.67
N ALA A 238 9.24 -17.16 -12.71
CA ALA A 238 8.99 -16.01 -13.59
C ALA A 238 8.17 -14.92 -12.90
N PHE A 239 7.20 -15.32 -12.06
CA PHE A 239 6.50 -14.38 -11.18
C PHE A 239 7.09 -14.44 -9.78
N LYS A 240 7.40 -13.26 -9.23
CA LYS A 240 7.97 -13.11 -7.89
C LYS A 240 7.02 -12.33 -6.99
N LEU A 241 6.88 -12.76 -5.75
CA LEU A 241 6.14 -12.03 -4.73
C LEU A 241 7.13 -11.37 -3.78
N GLU A 242 7.07 -10.05 -3.67
CA GLU A 242 7.87 -9.27 -2.73
C GLU A 242 7.10 -9.11 -1.44
N ILE A 243 7.76 -9.37 -0.32
CA ILE A 243 7.16 -9.40 1.00
C ILE A 243 8.03 -8.55 1.92
N ALA A 244 7.46 -7.49 2.48
CA ALA A 244 8.18 -6.68 3.44
C ALA A 244 8.21 -7.38 4.80
N GLU A 245 9.30 -7.15 5.54
CA GLU A 245 9.52 -7.82 6.82
C GLU A 245 8.38 -7.56 7.83
N THR A 246 7.90 -6.32 7.90
CA THR A 246 6.83 -5.91 8.80
C THR A 246 5.54 -6.69 8.57
N GLU A 247 5.31 -7.17 7.35
CA GLU A 247 4.11 -7.93 6.99
C GLU A 247 4.15 -9.34 7.57
N ILE A 248 5.31 -9.98 7.49
CA ILE A 248 5.57 -11.30 8.09
C ILE A 248 5.38 -11.25 9.61
N MET A 249 5.81 -10.15 10.24
CA MET A 249 5.82 -10.02 11.69
C MET A 249 4.42 -9.92 12.32
N ARG A 250 3.37 -9.65 11.53
CA ARG A 250 2.00 -9.58 12.06
C ARG A 250 1.48 -10.94 12.50
N ASP A 251 1.72 -11.97 11.70
CA ASP A 251 1.43 -13.38 12.04
C ASP A 251 2.44 -14.31 11.34
N PRO A 252 3.59 -14.59 11.99
CA PRO A 252 4.67 -15.35 11.37
C PRO A 252 4.30 -16.78 10.98
N ASP A 253 3.43 -17.44 11.75
CA ASP A 253 3.07 -18.84 11.53
C ASP A 253 2.15 -18.97 10.31
N LEU A 254 1.16 -18.07 10.18
CA LEU A 254 0.32 -18.01 8.98
C LEU A 254 1.12 -17.61 7.74
N ALA A 255 1.96 -16.59 7.86
CA ALA A 255 2.80 -16.13 6.76
C ALA A 255 3.73 -17.25 6.26
N ALA A 256 4.38 -17.99 7.17
CA ALA A 256 5.23 -19.12 6.80
C ALA A 256 4.45 -20.21 6.04
N GLY A 257 3.22 -20.52 6.46
CA GLY A 257 2.36 -21.48 5.76
C GLY A 257 1.95 -21.03 4.35
N VAL A 258 1.58 -19.75 4.19
CA VAL A 258 1.25 -19.13 2.90
C VAL A 258 2.47 -19.14 1.97
N MET A 259 3.62 -18.68 2.47
CA MET A 259 4.88 -18.64 1.72
C MET A 259 5.34 -20.03 1.29
N ALA A 260 5.27 -21.03 2.16
CA ALA A 260 5.63 -22.40 1.81
C ALA A 260 4.78 -22.97 0.67
N ARG A 261 3.46 -22.68 0.67
CA ARG A 261 2.56 -23.09 -0.42
C ARG A 261 2.88 -22.39 -1.74
N LEU A 262 3.14 -21.08 -1.70
CA LEU A 262 3.50 -20.30 -2.87
C LEU A 262 4.83 -20.78 -3.49
N SER A 263 5.85 -20.97 -2.65
CA SER A 263 7.16 -21.48 -3.07
C SER A 263 7.05 -22.89 -3.67
N ALA A 264 6.32 -23.81 -3.02
CA ALA A 264 6.07 -25.14 -3.56
C ALA A 264 5.30 -25.15 -4.89
N GLY A 265 4.47 -24.12 -5.14
CA GLY A 265 3.76 -23.90 -6.38
C GLY A 265 4.57 -23.18 -7.47
N GLY A 266 5.82 -22.81 -7.19
CA GLY A 266 6.74 -22.20 -8.15
C GLY A 266 6.73 -20.67 -8.20
N ILE A 267 6.09 -20.00 -7.24
CA ILE A 267 6.24 -18.55 -7.07
C ILE A 267 7.54 -18.30 -6.31
N ALA A 268 8.43 -17.50 -6.90
CA ALA A 268 9.65 -17.11 -6.19
C ALA A 268 9.34 -15.99 -5.18
N LEU A 269 9.97 -16.03 -4.01
CA LEU A 269 9.72 -15.08 -2.94
C LEU A 269 10.91 -14.15 -2.75
N ALA A 270 10.64 -12.85 -2.66
CA ALA A 270 11.63 -11.83 -2.37
C ALA A 270 11.35 -11.19 -1.01
N LEU A 271 12.37 -11.12 -0.17
CA LEU A 271 12.32 -10.32 1.05
C LEU A 271 12.62 -8.86 0.70
N ASP A 272 11.64 -7.99 0.93
CA ASP A 272 11.75 -6.56 0.72
C ASP A 272 12.18 -5.81 2.00
N ASP A 273 12.74 -4.60 1.82
CA ASP A 273 13.15 -3.70 2.89
C ASP A 273 14.10 -4.31 3.93
N PHE A 274 14.98 -5.22 3.51
CA PHE A 274 15.90 -5.90 4.42
C PHE A 274 16.82 -4.90 5.15
N GLY A 275 16.82 -4.96 6.48
CA GLY A 275 17.64 -4.11 7.35
C GLY A 275 16.93 -2.86 7.88
N THR A 276 15.65 -2.65 7.56
CA THR A 276 14.82 -1.58 8.13
C THR A 276 14.09 -1.99 9.42
N GLY A 277 14.11 -3.29 9.77
CA GLY A 277 13.31 -3.89 10.84
C GLY A 277 14.05 -4.86 11.79
N TYR A 278 13.26 -5.80 12.33
CA TYR A 278 13.56 -6.79 13.37
C TYR A 278 14.03 -8.18 12.84
N SER A 279 14.31 -8.34 11.54
CA SER A 279 14.69 -9.64 10.95
C SER A 279 15.89 -10.20 11.68
N SER A 280 15.68 -11.29 12.43
CA SER A 280 16.80 -12.08 12.88
C SER A 280 17.32 -12.90 11.70
N LEU A 281 18.64 -12.96 11.55
CA LEU A 281 19.31 -13.85 10.60
C LEU A 281 18.80 -15.30 10.69
N ALA A 282 18.37 -15.71 11.87
CA ALA A 282 17.76 -17.02 12.12
C ALA A 282 16.42 -17.23 11.40
N ARG A 283 15.66 -16.17 11.11
CA ARG A 283 14.39 -16.27 10.35
C ARG A 283 14.60 -16.34 8.85
N LEU A 284 15.64 -15.67 8.33
CA LEU A 284 16.04 -15.79 6.94
C LEU A 284 16.36 -17.24 6.56
N GLU A 285 16.93 -18.03 7.48
CA GLU A 285 17.21 -19.45 7.26
C GLU A 285 15.94 -20.31 7.20
N MET A 286 14.86 -19.92 7.89
CA MET A 286 13.64 -20.73 8.03
C MET A 286 12.59 -20.44 6.96
N LEU A 287 12.66 -19.29 6.30
CA LEU A 287 11.67 -18.85 5.31
C LEU A 287 12.16 -19.13 3.88
N PRO A 288 11.28 -19.56 2.96
CA PRO A 288 11.67 -20.00 1.63
C PRO A 288 11.88 -18.82 0.66
N PHE A 289 12.76 -17.88 1.02
CA PHE A 289 13.13 -16.76 0.17
C PHE A 289 14.15 -17.15 -0.90
N ASP A 290 13.93 -16.68 -2.13
CA ASP A 290 14.84 -16.82 -3.26
C ASP A 290 15.68 -15.55 -3.48
N VAL A 291 15.15 -14.41 -3.04
CA VAL A 291 15.72 -13.09 -3.29
C VAL A 291 15.71 -12.24 -2.02
N VAL A 292 16.76 -11.45 -1.82
CA VAL A 292 16.79 -10.37 -0.82
C VAL A 292 16.98 -9.04 -1.54
N LYS A 293 16.14 -8.05 -1.22
CA LYS A 293 16.29 -6.68 -1.69
C LYS A 293 17.04 -5.85 -0.65
N ILE A 294 18.08 -5.14 -1.08
CA ILE A 294 18.83 -4.20 -0.25
C ILE A 294 18.23 -2.81 -0.44
N ASP A 295 17.65 -2.25 0.61
CA ASP A 295 16.98 -0.95 0.56
C ASP A 295 17.92 0.18 0.11
N ARG A 296 17.33 1.16 -0.59
CA ARG A 296 18.00 2.34 -1.13
C ARG A 296 18.78 3.13 -0.08
N TYR A 297 18.37 3.10 1.19
CA TYR A 297 19.09 3.74 2.27
C TYR A 297 20.54 3.23 2.37
N PHE A 298 20.72 1.91 2.33
CA PHE A 298 22.05 1.29 2.43
C PHE A 298 22.90 1.53 1.18
N VAL A 299 22.27 1.44 0.00
CA VAL A 299 22.93 1.72 -1.29
C VAL A 299 23.40 3.17 -1.37
N ARG A 300 22.61 4.12 -0.86
CA ARG A 300 23.03 5.52 -0.76
C ARG A 300 24.12 5.71 0.29
N ALA A 301 24.02 5.06 1.44
CA ALA A 301 24.97 5.19 2.53
C ALA A 301 26.37 4.67 2.17
N MET A 302 26.47 3.57 1.40
CA MET A 302 27.78 3.02 0.99
C MET A 302 28.59 3.96 0.09
N ALA A 303 27.93 4.89 -0.62
CA ALA A 303 28.63 5.89 -1.43
C ALA A 303 29.32 6.97 -0.56
N ALA A 304 28.84 7.18 0.67
CA ALA A 304 29.33 8.22 1.57
C ALA A 304 30.24 7.68 2.69
N ASN A 305 30.15 6.39 3.03
CA ASN A 305 30.80 5.81 4.20
C ASN A 305 31.26 4.36 3.95
N GLU A 306 32.56 4.11 4.15
CA GLU A 306 33.18 2.78 4.04
C GLU A 306 32.54 1.74 4.96
N SER A 307 32.16 2.15 6.19
CA SER A 307 31.48 1.26 7.14
C SER A 307 30.10 0.82 6.64
N ALA A 308 29.37 1.69 5.94
CA ALA A 308 28.09 1.31 5.32
C ALA A 308 28.31 0.33 4.15
N GLY A 309 29.40 0.51 3.39
CA GLY A 309 29.85 -0.46 2.39
C GLY A 309 30.13 -1.84 2.97
N THR A 310 30.75 -1.93 4.16
CA THR A 310 30.98 -3.22 4.86
C THR A 310 29.66 -3.91 5.24
N VAL A 311 28.64 -3.15 5.66
CA VAL A 311 27.31 -3.70 5.97
C VAL A 311 26.69 -4.31 4.71
N VAL A 312 26.64 -3.56 3.61
CA VAL A 312 26.11 -4.04 2.33
C VAL A 312 26.85 -5.31 1.87
N GLN A 313 28.19 -5.33 1.96
CA GLN A 313 28.98 -6.50 1.61
C GLN A 313 28.65 -7.72 2.48
N SER A 314 28.44 -7.51 3.79
CA SER A 314 28.05 -8.59 4.71
C SER A 314 26.67 -9.16 4.37
N VAL A 315 25.70 -8.31 4.03
CA VAL A 315 24.37 -8.74 3.58
C VAL A 315 24.46 -9.56 2.30
N ILE A 316 25.25 -9.11 1.32
CA ILE A 316 25.47 -9.86 0.06
C ILE A 316 26.08 -11.24 0.35
N GLN A 317 27.10 -11.31 1.21
CA GLN A 317 27.74 -12.58 1.55
C GLN A 317 26.77 -13.55 2.25
N LEU A 318 25.98 -13.03 3.18
CA LEU A 318 24.96 -13.80 3.88
C LEU A 318 23.89 -14.34 2.94
N ALA A 319 23.31 -13.48 2.09
CA ALA A 319 22.28 -13.89 1.14
C ALA A 319 22.81 -15.01 0.23
N ARG A 320 24.04 -14.87 -0.26
CA ARG A 320 24.71 -15.91 -1.06
C ARG A 320 24.96 -17.20 -0.30
N HIS A 321 25.28 -17.13 0.99
CA HIS A 321 25.45 -18.32 1.83
C HIS A 321 24.18 -19.16 1.89
N PHE A 322 23.01 -18.52 1.94
CA PHE A 322 21.71 -19.17 1.89
C PHE A 322 21.22 -19.48 0.47
N GLY A 323 22.04 -19.25 -0.56
CA GLY A 323 21.68 -19.51 -1.95
C GLY A 323 20.72 -18.47 -2.56
N MET A 324 20.45 -17.37 -1.87
CA MET A 324 19.57 -16.30 -2.34
C MET A 324 20.28 -15.39 -3.35
N LYS A 325 19.48 -14.84 -4.26
CA LYS A 325 19.87 -13.75 -5.16
C LYS A 325 19.69 -12.40 -4.48
N ILE A 326 20.45 -11.40 -4.94
CA ILE A 326 20.39 -10.05 -4.37
C ILE A 326 19.94 -9.04 -5.42
N VAL A 327 18.99 -8.20 -5.04
CA VAL A 327 18.58 -7.00 -5.80
C VAL A 327 18.94 -5.77 -4.96
N ALA A 328 19.76 -4.87 -5.49
CA ALA A 328 20.06 -3.60 -4.82
C ALA A 328 19.18 -2.47 -5.35
N GLU A 329 18.57 -1.72 -4.44
CA GLU A 329 17.62 -0.66 -4.80
C GLU A 329 18.22 0.75 -4.75
N GLY A 330 17.59 1.68 -5.47
CA GLY A 330 17.97 3.09 -5.43
C GLY A 330 19.36 3.37 -6.03
N ILE A 331 19.78 2.61 -7.04
CA ILE A 331 21.02 2.91 -7.76
C ILE A 331 20.81 4.16 -8.62
N GLU A 332 21.50 5.25 -8.26
CA GLU A 332 21.41 6.54 -8.95
C GLU A 332 22.66 6.88 -9.78
N SER A 333 23.80 6.22 -9.51
CA SER A 333 25.10 6.49 -10.13
C SER A 333 25.73 5.24 -10.75
N ALA A 334 26.66 5.43 -11.70
CA ALA A 334 27.41 4.31 -12.28
C ALA A 334 28.35 3.68 -11.23
N GLU A 335 28.92 4.53 -10.39
CA GLU A 335 29.86 4.18 -9.33
C GLU A 335 29.22 3.25 -8.29
N SER A 336 27.99 3.55 -7.86
CA SER A 336 27.22 2.67 -6.96
C SER A 336 26.94 1.31 -7.61
N GLY A 337 26.54 1.30 -8.89
CA GLY A 337 26.28 0.06 -9.63
C GLY A 337 27.54 -0.81 -9.81
N ASP A 338 28.68 -0.19 -10.14
CA ASP A 338 29.96 -0.88 -10.27
C ASP A 338 30.49 -1.41 -8.92
N GLY A 339 30.31 -0.65 -7.84
CA GLY A 339 30.64 -1.08 -6.49
C GLY A 339 29.83 -2.32 -6.08
N LEU A 340 28.51 -2.30 -6.27
CA LEU A 340 27.62 -3.42 -5.98
C LEU A 340 27.95 -4.65 -6.83
N ARG A 341 28.26 -4.45 -8.13
CA ARG A 341 28.73 -5.51 -9.03
C ARG A 341 30.03 -6.14 -8.52
N ALA A 342 30.99 -5.33 -8.09
CA ALA A 342 32.26 -5.80 -7.54
C ALA A 342 32.09 -6.58 -6.22
N MET A 343 31.10 -6.22 -5.41
CA MET A 343 30.71 -6.97 -4.22
C MET A 343 30.00 -8.30 -4.54
N GLY A 344 29.61 -8.51 -5.81
CA GLY A 344 28.93 -9.71 -6.27
C GLY A 344 27.42 -9.68 -6.08
N CYS A 345 26.81 -8.49 -6.08
CA CYS A 345 25.36 -8.33 -6.19
C CYS A 345 24.87 -8.76 -7.59
N ASP A 346 23.79 -9.54 -7.66
CA ASP A 346 23.29 -10.10 -8.92
C ASP A 346 22.55 -9.04 -9.76
N PHE A 347 21.65 -8.30 -9.11
CA PHE A 347 20.70 -7.41 -9.78
C PHE A 347 20.67 -6.01 -9.14
N GLY A 348 20.24 -5.01 -9.91
CA GLY A 348 20.06 -3.67 -9.40
C GLY A 348 18.91 -2.93 -10.07
N GLN A 349 18.25 -2.06 -9.30
CA GLN A 349 17.20 -1.17 -9.77
C GLN A 349 17.39 0.26 -9.25
N GLY A 350 16.90 1.23 -9.99
CA GLY A 350 16.99 2.65 -9.63
C GLY A 350 17.06 3.60 -10.82
N TYR A 351 17.04 4.90 -10.55
CA TYR A 351 16.98 5.95 -11.57
C TYR A 351 18.21 6.05 -12.48
N ARG A 352 19.32 5.38 -12.13
CA ARG A 352 20.44 5.16 -13.07
C ARG A 352 19.99 4.42 -14.32
N TYR A 353 19.03 3.51 -14.18
CA TYR A 353 18.48 2.69 -15.27
C TYR A 353 17.20 3.33 -15.79
N ALA A 354 16.13 3.31 -14.98
CA ALA A 354 14.89 4.03 -15.22
C ALA A 354 14.04 4.11 -13.95
N GLY A 355 13.08 5.05 -13.93
CA GLY A 355 11.91 4.94 -13.06
C GLY A 355 10.95 3.86 -13.55
N ALA A 356 9.79 3.75 -12.91
CA ALA A 356 8.72 2.90 -13.41
C ALA A 356 8.28 3.35 -14.81
N LEU A 357 8.20 2.40 -15.74
CA LEU A 357 7.81 2.60 -17.13
C LEU A 357 6.35 2.20 -17.32
N ALA A 358 5.62 2.94 -18.15
CA ALA A 358 4.29 2.51 -18.57
C ALA A 358 4.37 1.15 -19.33
N PRO A 359 3.30 0.34 -19.38
CA PRO A 359 3.33 -0.99 -19.98
C PRO A 359 3.87 -1.05 -21.42
N ASP A 360 3.53 -0.06 -22.25
CA ASP A 360 4.00 0.06 -23.63
C ASP A 360 5.50 0.37 -23.71
N GLN A 361 5.99 1.25 -22.83
CA GLN A 361 7.42 1.56 -22.70
C GLN A 361 8.21 0.38 -22.14
N ALA A 362 7.64 -0.37 -21.20
CA ALA A 362 8.24 -1.59 -20.66
C ALA A 362 8.40 -2.64 -21.76
N LEU A 363 7.38 -2.85 -22.60
CA LEU A 363 7.46 -3.73 -23.77
C LEU A 363 8.58 -3.29 -24.74
N LEU A 364 8.71 -1.99 -25.02
CA LEU A 364 9.80 -1.47 -25.86
C LEU A 364 11.17 -1.71 -25.21
N ALA A 365 11.28 -1.55 -23.88
CA ALA A 365 12.49 -1.84 -23.14
C ALA A 365 12.87 -3.34 -23.17
N VAL A 366 11.89 -4.25 -23.18
CA VAL A 366 12.14 -5.69 -23.39
C VAL A 366 12.71 -5.93 -24.79
N ARG A 367 12.17 -5.29 -25.83
CA ARG A 367 12.61 -5.52 -27.22
C ARG A 367 13.98 -4.93 -27.54
N HIS A 368 14.29 -3.77 -26.97
CA HIS A 368 15.42 -2.96 -27.44
C HIS A 368 16.38 -2.55 -26.33
N GLY A 369 16.08 -2.84 -25.07
CA GLY A 369 16.72 -2.19 -23.94
C GLY A 369 16.38 -0.72 -23.89
N LEU A 370 17.22 0.05 -23.21
CA LEU A 370 17.14 1.50 -23.14
C LEU A 370 18.52 2.10 -23.38
N GLU A 371 18.68 2.84 -24.47
CA GLU A 371 19.98 3.32 -24.94
C GLU A 371 20.72 4.12 -23.84
N GLY A 372 22.00 3.79 -23.63
CA GLY A 372 22.84 4.39 -22.58
C GLY A 372 22.48 3.98 -21.14
N ARG A 373 21.47 3.14 -20.95
CA ARG A 373 20.96 2.72 -19.63
C ARG A 373 21.13 1.22 -19.41
N PHE A 374 20.59 0.39 -20.29
CA PHE A 374 20.69 -1.07 -20.22
C PHE A 374 20.39 -1.73 -21.57
N LEU A 375 20.88 -2.95 -21.74
CA LEU A 375 20.65 -3.80 -22.91
C LEU A 375 19.33 -4.59 -22.78
N PRO A 376 18.73 -5.06 -23.89
CA PRO A 376 17.59 -5.97 -23.82
C PRO A 376 17.97 -7.29 -23.12
N PRO A 377 16.98 -8.15 -22.79
CA PRO A 377 17.22 -9.50 -22.27
C PRO A 377 18.18 -10.32 -23.16
N ALA A 378 18.74 -11.37 -22.58
CA ALA A 378 19.85 -12.15 -23.15
C ALA A 378 19.51 -12.81 -24.49
#